data_AF-A0A7V6NHF5-F1
#
_entry.id   AF-A0A7V6NHF5-F1
#
_cell.length_a   1.000
_cell.length_b   1.000
_cell.length_c   1.000
_cell.angle_alpha   90.00
_cell.angle_beta   90.00
_cell.angle_gamma   90.00
#
_symmetry.space_group_name_H-M   'P 1'
#
loop_
_entity.id
_entity.type
_entity.pdbx_description
1 polymer ?
#
loop_
_entity_poly.entity_id
_entity_poly.type
_entity_poly.pdbx_seq_one_letter_code
_entity_poly.pdbx_strand_id
1 'polypeptide(L)'
;MSGILSEDYWLERVYPEDVARAHREGFYHIHDLNSLTNYCMGYSLTDVIMKGVRGVSNIPTSTPARHFMSLLNQIANLVTVFQNETAGAIAFSSFDTLTAPFVKEDNLTYEEVYQNMQNFIFAINSNSRGGAEPAFEESACTQ
;
A
#
# COMPACT_ATOMS: atom_id res chain seq x y z
N MET A 1 12.79 3.03 19.56
CA MET A 1 13.61 4.26 19.72
C MET A 1 13.30 5.31 18.66
N SER A 2 13.15 4.96 17.37
CA SER A 2 12.78 5.94 16.32
C SER A 2 11.39 6.59 16.48
N GLY A 3 10.39 5.85 16.97
CA GLY A 3 9.01 6.35 17.09
C GLY A 3 8.83 7.48 18.11
N ILE A 4 9.47 7.38 19.28
CA ILE A 4 9.41 8.41 20.33
C ILE A 4 10.00 9.73 19.82
N LEU A 5 11.13 9.66 19.10
CA LEU A 5 11.75 10.85 18.51
C LEU A 5 10.86 11.53 17.46
N SER A 6 10.07 10.75 16.72
CA SER A 6 9.14 11.27 15.72
C SER A 6 7.96 12.00 16.37
N GLU A 7 7.44 11.44 17.46
CA GLU A 7 6.37 12.05 18.25
C GLU A 7 6.81 13.38 18.86
N ASP A 8 7.99 13.42 19.47
CA ASP A 8 8.57 14.65 20.02
C ASP A 8 8.77 15.70 18.92
N TYR A 9 9.25 15.30 17.73
CA TYR A 9 9.41 16.21 16.61
C TYR A 9 8.08 16.85 16.19
N TRP A 10 7.02 16.06 16.03
CA TRP A 10 5.70 16.60 15.69
C TRP A 10 5.21 17.60 16.74
N LEU A 11 5.28 17.23 18.02
CA LEU A 11 4.71 18.01 19.12
C LEU A 11 5.55 19.22 19.52
N GLU A 12 6.86 19.22 19.27
CA GLU A 12 7.76 20.31 19.64
C GLU A 12 8.13 21.23 18.47
N ARG A 13 8.09 20.74 17.22
CA ARG A 13 8.59 21.48 16.05
C ARG A 13 7.53 21.82 15.02
N VAL A 14 6.46 21.04 14.91
CA VAL A 14 5.47 21.19 13.82
C VAL A 14 4.13 21.71 14.31
N TYR A 15 3.54 21.06 15.31
CA TYR A 15 2.25 21.49 15.85
C TYR A 15 2.40 22.74 16.71
N PRO A 16 1.40 23.63 16.69
CA PRO A 16 1.31 24.71 17.67
C PRO A 16 1.32 24.21 19.11
N GLU A 17 1.86 25.02 20.03
CA GLU A 17 2.04 24.62 21.44
C GLU A 17 0.71 24.29 22.14
N ASP A 18 -0.34 25.07 21.87
CA ASP A 18 -1.69 24.80 22.38
C ASP A 18 -2.21 23.45 21.87
N VAL A 19 -1.91 23.11 20.61
CA VAL A 19 -2.29 21.83 20.03
C VAL A 19 -1.55 20.66 20.70
N ALA A 20 -0.24 20.79 20.87
CA ALA A 20 0.59 19.77 21.50
C ALA A 20 0.24 19.57 22.98
N ARG A 21 -0.04 20.66 23.72
CA ARG A 21 -0.46 20.61 25.12
C ARG A 21 -1.78 19.85 25.27
N ALA A 22 -2.78 20.18 24.46
CA ALA A 22 -4.08 19.52 24.57
C ALA A 22 -4.02 18.03 24.19
N HIS A 23 -3.10 17.62 23.31
CA HIS A 23 -2.80 16.20 23.10
C HIS A 23 -2.20 15.53 24.34
N ARG A 24 -1.15 16.13 24.94
CA ARG A 24 -0.46 15.61 26.12
C ARG A 24 -1.35 15.56 27.38
N GLU A 25 -2.27 16.50 27.50
CA GLU A 25 -3.26 16.57 28.59
C GLU A 25 -4.49 15.66 28.35
N GLY A 26 -4.58 15.02 27.18
CA GLY A 26 -5.62 14.04 26.86
C GLY A 26 -6.97 14.64 26.44
N PHE A 27 -7.01 15.91 26.05
CA PHE A 27 -8.23 16.54 25.51
C PHE A 27 -8.58 15.99 24.12
N TYR A 28 -7.59 15.55 23.34
CA TYR A 28 -7.77 14.76 22.13
C TYR A 28 -6.53 13.92 21.83
N HIS A 29 -6.70 12.89 21.00
CA HIS A 29 -5.63 12.00 20.58
C HIS A 29 -5.27 12.27 19.11
N ILE A 30 -3.99 12.60 18.86
CA ILE A 30 -3.44 12.69 17.50
C ILE A 30 -2.86 11.31 17.20
N HIS A 31 -3.39 10.67 16.17
CA HIS A 31 -2.99 9.33 15.77
C HIS A 31 -1.64 9.32 15.06
N ASP A 32 -0.91 8.21 15.18
CA ASP A 32 0.28 7.85 14.38
C ASP A 32 1.45 8.84 14.42
N LEU A 33 1.60 9.58 15.52
CA LEU A 33 2.74 10.49 15.77
C LEU A 33 4.10 9.78 15.77
N ASN A 34 4.12 8.45 15.90
CA ASN A 34 5.34 7.65 15.85
C ASN A 34 5.92 7.51 14.43
N SER A 35 5.25 8.04 13.41
CA SER A 35 5.67 8.00 12.00
C SER A 35 5.76 9.40 11.39
N LEU A 36 6.74 9.61 10.53
CA LEU A 36 6.94 10.86 9.76
C LEU A 36 6.49 10.67 8.32
N THR A 37 5.28 10.12 8.15
CA THR A 37 4.71 9.87 6.82
C THR A 37 3.20 10.04 6.80
N ASN A 38 2.60 9.87 5.64
CA ASN A 38 1.15 9.91 5.46
C ASN A 38 0.47 8.73 6.18
N TYR A 39 -0.77 8.93 6.61
CA TYR A 39 -1.56 7.87 7.24
C TYR A 39 -1.95 6.78 6.24
N CYS A 40 -3.05 6.94 5.51
CA CYS A 40 -3.50 5.99 4.49
C CYS A 40 -3.41 6.58 3.09
N MET A 41 -3.27 5.72 2.07
CA MET A 41 -3.25 6.15 0.68
C MET A 41 -3.95 5.17 -0.27
N GLY A 42 -4.77 5.71 -1.16
CA GLY A 42 -5.34 4.99 -2.29
C GLY A 42 -4.54 5.27 -3.56
N TYR A 43 -4.22 4.23 -4.31
CA TYR A 43 -3.47 4.30 -5.56
C TYR A 43 -4.35 3.92 -6.76
N SER A 44 -4.18 4.65 -7.86
CA SER A 44 -4.89 4.37 -9.11
C SER A 44 -4.34 3.11 -9.77
N LEU A 45 -5.10 2.03 -9.74
CA LEU A 45 -4.76 0.79 -10.46
C LEU A 45 -4.76 1.03 -11.99
N THR A 46 -5.57 1.95 -12.50
CA THR A 46 -5.52 2.38 -13.90
C THR A 46 -4.15 2.95 -14.27
N ASP A 47 -3.54 3.73 -13.38
CA ASP A 47 -2.18 4.26 -13.62
C ASP A 47 -1.14 3.14 -13.66
N VAL A 48 -1.23 2.16 -12.76
CA VAL A 48 -0.34 0.99 -12.76
C VAL A 48 -0.51 0.19 -14.05
N ILE A 49 -1.75 -0.02 -14.52
CA ILE A 49 -2.03 -0.74 -15.77
C ILE A 49 -1.47 0.02 -16.98
N MET A 50 -1.69 1.34 -17.05
CA MET A 50 -1.31 2.14 -18.22
C MET A 50 0.18 2.46 -18.28
N LYS A 51 0.83 2.62 -17.12
CA LYS A 51 2.22 3.07 -17.02
C LYS A 51 3.16 1.93 -16.63
N GLY A 52 2.70 0.87 -15.98
CA GLY A 52 3.56 -0.07 -15.27
C GLY A 52 4.15 0.54 -13.99
N VAL A 53 5.04 -0.19 -13.31
CA VAL A 53 5.74 0.31 -12.12
C VAL A 53 6.77 1.37 -12.50
N ARG A 54 6.63 2.59 -11.95
CA ARG A 54 7.54 3.73 -12.20
C ARG A 54 8.22 4.18 -10.92
N GLY A 55 9.38 4.80 -11.06
CA GLY A 55 10.20 5.27 -9.94
C GLY A 55 11.26 6.28 -10.40
N VAL A 56 12.07 6.73 -9.44
CA VAL A 56 13.24 7.60 -9.68
C VAL A 56 14.37 6.82 -10.36
N SER A 57 15.38 7.53 -10.92
CA SER A 57 16.40 6.97 -11.83
C SER A 57 17.21 5.78 -11.31
N ASN A 58 17.22 5.55 -10.00
CA ASN A 58 17.96 4.48 -9.32
C ASN A 58 17.05 3.33 -8.82
N ILE A 59 15.75 3.37 -9.10
CA ILE A 59 14.79 2.33 -8.70
C ILE A 59 14.33 1.60 -9.96
N PRO A 60 14.39 0.25 -9.99
CA PRO A 60 13.90 -0.53 -11.12
C PRO A 60 12.45 -0.20 -11.48
N THR A 61 12.17 -0.07 -12.78
CA THR A 61 10.82 0.18 -13.31
C THR A 61 10.37 -0.99 -14.17
N SER A 62 9.05 -1.21 -14.26
CA SER A 62 8.44 -2.20 -15.14
C SER A 62 7.57 -1.52 -16.20
N THR A 63 7.54 -2.06 -17.42
CA THR A 63 6.54 -1.65 -18.41
C THR A 63 5.15 -2.17 -18.00
N PRO A 64 4.06 -1.63 -18.59
CA PRO A 64 2.72 -2.17 -18.41
C PRO A 64 2.68 -3.70 -18.51
N ALA A 65 1.99 -4.33 -17.56
CA ALA A 65 1.74 -5.76 -17.59
C ALA A 65 0.88 -6.12 -18.81
N ARG A 66 1.08 -7.33 -19.35
CA ARG A 66 0.28 -7.88 -20.47
C ARG A 66 -0.52 -9.13 -20.10
N HIS A 67 -0.20 -9.74 -18.96
CA HIS A 67 -0.80 -10.98 -18.46
C HIS A 67 -1.23 -10.81 -17.01
N PHE A 68 -2.27 -11.53 -16.59
CA PHE A 68 -2.88 -11.43 -15.27
C PHE A 68 -1.87 -11.63 -14.14
N MET A 69 -1.08 -12.71 -14.22
CA MET A 69 -0.03 -13.00 -13.22
C MET A 69 1.01 -11.87 -13.14
N SER A 70 1.37 -11.26 -14.28
CA SER A 70 2.34 -10.15 -14.31
C SER A 70 1.77 -8.90 -13.64
N LEU A 71 0.48 -8.61 -13.83
CA LEU A 71 -0.20 -7.49 -13.18
C LEU A 71 -0.24 -7.69 -11.66
N LEU A 72 -0.65 -8.88 -11.19
CA LEU A 72 -0.68 -9.22 -9.77
C LEU A 72 0.70 -9.07 -9.11
N ASN A 73 1.77 -9.53 -9.78
CA ASN A 73 3.14 -9.39 -9.28
C ASN A 73 3.59 -7.92 -9.20
N GLN A 74 3.22 -7.08 -10.17
CA GLN A 74 3.50 -5.65 -10.11
C GLN A 74 2.76 -4.98 -8.94
N ILE A 75 1.49 -5.33 -8.71
CA ILE A 75 0.70 -4.81 -7.58
C ILE A 75 1.31 -5.27 -6.26
N ALA A 76 1.62 -6.56 -6.09
CA ALA A 76 2.21 -7.09 -4.85
C ALA A 76 3.55 -6.43 -4.51
N ASN A 77 4.38 -6.16 -5.54
CA ASN A 77 5.61 -5.41 -5.36
C ASN A 77 5.35 -3.96 -4.91
N LEU A 78 4.38 -3.27 -5.51
CA LEU A 78 4.00 -1.91 -5.12
C LEU A 78 3.44 -1.85 -3.69
N VAL A 79 2.57 -2.79 -3.30
CA VAL A 79 2.06 -2.91 -1.91
C VAL A 79 3.23 -3.03 -0.93
N THR A 80 4.22 -3.85 -1.26
CA THR A 80 5.43 -4.05 -0.44
C THR A 80 6.27 -2.78 -0.33
N VAL A 81 6.31 -1.94 -1.37
CA VAL A 81 6.99 -0.64 -1.32
C VAL A 81 6.19 0.34 -0.48
N PHE A 82 4.91 0.52 -0.80
CA PHE A 82 4.04 1.52 -0.18
C PHE A 82 3.84 1.30 1.31
N GLN A 83 3.84 0.06 1.81
CA GLN A 83 3.75 -0.21 3.27
C GLN A 83 4.92 0.35 4.07
N ASN A 84 6.05 0.67 3.43
CA ASN A 84 7.17 1.32 4.10
C ASN A 84 7.06 2.85 4.04
N GLU A 85 6.15 3.38 3.22
CA GLU A 85 5.95 4.81 2.98
C GLU A 85 4.63 5.32 3.57
N THR A 86 3.77 4.45 4.12
CA THR A 86 2.50 4.82 4.75
C THR A 86 2.38 4.19 6.13
N ALA A 87 1.84 4.93 7.10
CA ALA A 87 1.65 4.43 8.47
C ALA A 87 0.42 3.52 8.60
N GLY A 88 -0.56 3.68 7.70
CA GLY A 88 -1.83 2.99 7.68
C GLY A 88 -2.08 2.26 6.36
N ALA A 89 -3.36 2.16 6.01
CA ALA A 89 -3.88 1.33 4.92
C ALA A 89 -3.43 1.78 3.53
N ILE A 90 -3.27 0.77 2.66
CA ILE A 90 -3.01 0.94 1.23
C ILE A 90 -4.18 0.35 0.47
N ALA A 91 -4.69 1.07 -0.52
CA ALA A 91 -5.84 0.59 -1.29
C ALA A 91 -5.62 0.75 -2.80
N PHE A 92 -6.11 -0.23 -3.56
CA PHE A 92 -6.32 -0.13 -5.00
C PHE A 92 -7.83 -0.26 -5.26
N SER A 93 -8.42 0.78 -5.83
CA SER A 93 -9.86 0.79 -6.13
C SER A 93 -10.17 -0.01 -7.40
N SER A 94 -11.34 -0.66 -7.43
CA SER A 94 -11.87 -1.40 -8.60
C SER A 94 -10.93 -2.52 -9.05
N PHE A 95 -10.34 -3.23 -8.09
CA PHE A 95 -9.34 -4.25 -8.35
C PHE A 95 -9.88 -5.37 -9.25
N ASP A 96 -11.06 -5.89 -8.93
CA ASP A 96 -11.81 -6.88 -9.69
C ASP A 96 -12.10 -6.42 -11.12
N THR A 97 -12.69 -5.23 -11.27
CA THR A 97 -13.11 -4.68 -12.56
C THR A 97 -11.91 -4.42 -13.47
N LEU A 98 -10.82 -3.88 -12.91
CA LEU A 98 -9.65 -3.49 -13.69
C LEU A 98 -8.72 -4.68 -14.01
N THR A 99 -8.78 -5.76 -13.24
CA THR A 99 -7.99 -6.98 -13.52
C THR A 99 -8.74 -7.98 -14.41
N ALA A 100 -10.08 -7.95 -14.45
CA ALA A 100 -10.90 -8.84 -15.27
C ALA A 100 -10.52 -8.90 -16.76
N PRO A 101 -10.14 -7.81 -17.46
CA PRO A 101 -9.69 -7.87 -18.84
C PRO A 101 -8.46 -8.76 -19.05
N PHE A 102 -7.55 -8.84 -18.08
CA PHE A 102 -6.36 -9.69 -18.14
C PHE A 102 -6.70 -11.17 -18.00
N VAL A 103 -7.67 -11.50 -17.14
CA VAL A 103 -8.21 -12.87 -17.02
C VAL A 103 -8.81 -13.33 -18.35
N LYS A 104 -9.57 -12.43 -19.01
CA LYS A 104 -10.18 -12.70 -20.31
C LYS A 104 -9.13 -12.85 -21.42
N GLU A 105 -8.15 -11.95 -21.48
CA GLU A 105 -7.07 -11.98 -22.50
C GLU A 105 -6.24 -13.26 -22.40
N ASP A 106 -5.91 -13.69 -21.18
CA ASP A 106 -5.15 -14.91 -20.92
C ASP A 106 -6.01 -16.19 -21.05
N ASN A 107 -7.32 -16.06 -21.25
CA ASN A 107 -8.30 -17.15 -21.32
C ASN A 107 -8.20 -18.12 -20.13
N LEU A 108 -8.07 -17.58 -18.91
CA LEU A 108 -7.87 -18.37 -17.70
C LEU A 108 -9.16 -19.06 -17.24
N THR A 109 -9.01 -20.29 -16.78
CA THR A 109 -10.05 -21.01 -16.05
C THR A 109 -10.21 -20.49 -14.63
N TYR A 110 -11.34 -20.81 -14.00
CA TYR A 110 -11.58 -20.46 -12.58
C TYR A 110 -10.46 -20.95 -11.65
N GLU A 111 -9.99 -22.19 -11.85
CA GLU A 111 -8.92 -22.78 -11.03
C GLU A 111 -7.60 -22.02 -11.18
N GLU A 112 -7.27 -21.59 -12.40
CA GLU A 112 -6.07 -20.79 -12.65
C GLU A 112 -6.18 -19.39 -12.03
N VAL A 113 -7.34 -18.74 -12.13
CA VAL A 113 -7.58 -17.46 -11.46
C VAL A 113 -7.47 -17.61 -9.94
N TYR A 114 -8.09 -18.64 -9.38
CA TYR A 114 -8.04 -18.95 -7.95
C TYR A 114 -6.60 -19.16 -7.48
N GLN A 115 -5.81 -19.94 -8.20
CA GLN A 115 -4.42 -20.19 -7.85
C GLN A 115 -3.56 -18.92 -7.92
N ASN A 116 -3.77 -18.08 -8.94
CA ASN A 116 -3.07 -16.80 -9.07
C ASN A 116 -3.43 -15.82 -7.94
N MET A 117 -4.72 -15.74 -7.58
CA MET A 117 -5.17 -14.91 -6.46
C MET A 117 -4.67 -15.43 -5.11
N GLN A 118 -4.64 -16.75 -4.91
CA GLN A 118 -4.05 -17.35 -3.71
C GLN A 118 -2.57 -16.97 -3.58
N ASN A 119 -1.81 -17.06 -4.67
CA ASN A 119 -0.40 -16.66 -4.68
C ASN A 119 -0.24 -15.15 -4.39
N PHE A 120 -1.09 -14.31 -4.97
CA PHE A 120 -1.10 -12.87 -4.70
C PHE A 120 -1.37 -12.55 -3.23
N ILE A 121 -2.41 -13.15 -2.64
CA ILE A 121 -2.76 -12.99 -1.22
C ILE A 121 -1.61 -13.44 -0.33
N PHE A 122 -0.99 -14.58 -0.62
CA PHE A 122 0.17 -15.03 0.14
C PHE A 122 1.37 -14.09 -0.02
N ALA A 123 1.60 -13.54 -1.21
CA ALA A 123 2.70 -12.62 -1.45
C ALA A 123 2.58 -11.32 -0.63
N ILE A 124 1.39 -10.70 -0.60
CA ILE A 124 1.17 -9.45 0.16
C ILE A 124 1.16 -9.68 1.69
N ASN A 125 0.88 -10.91 2.14
CA ASN A 125 0.87 -11.28 3.56
C ASN A 125 2.18 -11.92 4.05
N SER A 126 3.08 -12.31 3.13
CA SER A 126 4.37 -12.93 3.49
C SER A 126 5.42 -11.86 3.69
N ASN A 127 5.48 -11.32 4.91
CA ASN A 127 6.45 -10.30 5.26
C ASN A 127 7.89 -10.81 5.22
N SER A 128 8.70 -10.19 4.37
CA SER A 128 10.13 -10.51 4.21
C SER A 128 11.06 -9.67 5.10
N ARG A 129 10.54 -8.64 5.81
CA ARG A 129 11.33 -7.79 6.72
C ARG A 129 10.92 -7.97 8.18
N GLY A 130 11.91 -8.27 9.03
CA GLY A 130 11.72 -8.36 10.47
C GLY A 130 11.30 -7.02 11.07
N GLY A 131 10.14 -7.00 11.73
CA GLY A 131 9.58 -5.82 12.42
C GLY A 131 8.47 -5.08 11.65
N ALA A 132 8.14 -5.49 10.43
CA ALA A 132 6.95 -5.00 9.72
C ALA A 132 5.76 -5.95 9.99
N GLU A 133 4.58 -5.40 10.25
CA GLU A 133 3.30 -6.14 10.21
C GLU A 133 2.83 -6.27 8.75
N PRO A 134 2.02 -7.28 8.39
CA PRO A 134 1.53 -7.43 7.02
C PRO A 134 0.84 -6.15 6.55
N ALA A 135 1.02 -5.79 5.27
CA ALA A 135 0.35 -4.62 4.72
C ALA A 135 -1.16 -4.70 4.98
N PHE A 136 -1.73 -3.68 5.61
CA PHE A 136 -3.17 -3.55 5.72
C PHE A 136 -3.70 -3.05 4.37
N GLU A 137 -4.04 -4.01 3.50
CA GLU A 137 -4.57 -3.71 2.17
C GLU A 137 -6.10 -3.83 2.14
N GLU A 138 -6.76 -2.82 1.58
CA GLU A 138 -8.18 -2.88 1.23
C GLU A 138 -8.33 -2.84 -0.30
N SER A 139 -8.65 -3.99 -0.89
CA SER A 139 -9.00 -4.09 -2.31
C SER A 139 -10.54 -4.04 -2.43
N ALA A 140 -11.08 -2.91 -2.88
CA ALA A 140 -12.53 -2.76 -3.03
C ALA A 140 -13.02 -3.48 -4.30
N CYS A 141 -13.84 -4.52 -4.09
CA CYS A 141 -14.57 -5.23 -5.15
C CYS A 141 -15.88 -4.48 -5.44
N THR A 142 -16.12 -4.12 -6.69
CA THR A 142 -17.37 -3.47 -7.09
C THR A 142 -18.45 -4.52 -7.32
N GLN A 143 -19.52 -4.47 -6.53
CA GLN A 143 -20.74 -5.29 -6.74
C GLN A 143 -21.45 -4.94 -8.05
#